data_AF-A0A8I0TC49-F1
#
_entry.id   AF-A0A8I0TC49-F1
#
_cell.length_a   1.000
_cell.length_b   1.000
_cell.length_c   1.000
_cell.angle_alpha   90.00
_cell.angle_beta   90.00
_cell.angle_gamma   90.00
#
_symmetry.space_group_name_H-M   'P 1'
#
loop_
_entity.id
_entity.type
_entity.pdbx_description
1 polymer ?
#
loop_
_entity_poly.entity_id
_entity_poly.type
_entity_poly.pdbx_seq_one_letter_code
_entity_poly.pdbx_strand_id
1 'polypeptide(L)'
;MGHILQHAAEYETVRRLAEMLGTTKEKYRATESYALFSTIVCWVMQRARTTTNGNNPADRQAREVGIALQGSRISAEPWSINTVPEMTAFDFFISVRNAVAHGDGRQISPLNENNILVGQIIPVSGIKVRLYRADMQRLGSELAKIFCDTMEAHEREGRLQEEARKIQPIEDAA
;
A
#
# COMPACT_ATOMS: atom_id res chain seq x y z
N MET A 1 3.73 10.91 -19.25
CA MET A 1 2.81 10.48 -18.17
C MET A 1 1.56 11.34 -18.25
N GLY A 2 0.38 10.72 -18.35
CA GLY A 2 -0.89 11.41 -18.60
C GLY A 2 -1.51 12.06 -17.37
N HIS A 3 -2.63 12.75 -17.60
CA HIS A 3 -3.45 13.38 -16.57
C HIS A 3 -4.01 12.34 -15.58
N ILE A 4 -4.06 12.68 -14.28
CA ILE A 4 -4.77 11.90 -13.26
C ILE A 4 -6.13 12.57 -13.07
N LEU A 5 -7.21 11.82 -13.24
CA LEU A 5 -8.56 12.34 -12.98
C LEU A 5 -8.76 12.50 -11.47
N GLN A 6 -9.42 13.58 -11.05
CA GLN A 6 -9.56 13.91 -9.63
C GLN A 6 -10.24 12.80 -8.82
N HIS A 7 -11.24 12.12 -9.39
CA HIS A 7 -11.93 11.01 -8.73
C HIS A 7 -11.05 9.77 -8.54
N ALA A 8 -10.06 9.57 -9.41
CA ALA A 8 -9.16 8.42 -9.41
C ALA A 8 -7.81 8.71 -8.70
N ALA A 9 -7.65 9.92 -8.15
CA ALA A 9 -6.34 10.44 -7.78
C ALA A 9 -5.62 9.58 -6.74
N GLU A 10 -6.34 8.99 -5.80
CA GLU A 10 -5.72 8.17 -4.74
C GLU A 10 -5.06 6.91 -5.31
N TYR A 11 -5.81 6.07 -6.04
CA TYR A 11 -5.28 4.80 -6.52
C TYR A 11 -4.37 4.95 -7.74
N GLU A 12 -4.61 5.93 -8.63
CA GLU A 12 -3.69 6.18 -9.75
C GLU A 12 -2.32 6.70 -9.28
N THR A 13 -2.29 7.49 -8.20
CA THR A 13 -1.03 7.94 -7.62
C THR A 13 -0.26 6.74 -7.06
N VAL A 14 -0.92 5.88 -6.27
CA VAL A 14 -0.30 4.68 -5.71
C VAL A 14 0.16 3.71 -6.81
N ARG A 15 -0.63 3.54 -7.87
CA ARG A 15 -0.26 2.73 -9.04
C ARG A 15 1.02 3.23 -9.71
N ARG A 16 1.13 4.53 -9.96
CA ARG A 16 2.35 5.13 -10.55
C ARG A 16 3.56 4.98 -9.63
N LEU A 17 3.39 5.12 -8.32
CA LEU A 17 4.47 4.84 -7.36
C LEU A 17 4.96 3.39 -7.47
N ALA A 18 4.06 2.43 -7.62
CA ALA A 18 4.40 1.02 -7.80
C ALA A 18 5.08 0.74 -9.15
N GLU A 19 4.64 1.39 -10.23
CA GLU A 19 5.30 1.31 -11.54
C GLU A 19 6.74 1.85 -11.49
N MET A 20 6.95 2.98 -10.81
CA MET A 20 8.29 3.54 -10.59
C MET A 20 9.15 2.59 -9.73
N LEU A 21 8.55 1.98 -8.71
CA LEU A 21 9.24 1.02 -7.84
C LEU A 21 9.72 -0.21 -8.64
N GLY A 22 8.92 -0.64 -9.63
CA GLY A 22 9.28 -1.72 -10.55
C GLY A 22 10.39 -1.36 -11.56
N THR A 23 10.63 -0.08 -11.82
CA THR A 23 11.51 0.41 -12.90
C THR A 23 12.78 1.12 -12.42
N THR A 24 13.10 1.03 -11.13
CA THR A 24 14.23 1.73 -10.47
C THR A 24 15.60 1.54 -11.15
N LYS A 25 16.36 2.64 -11.32
CA LYS A 25 17.61 2.73 -12.13
C LYS A 25 18.89 2.54 -11.30
N GLU A 26 19.93 1.99 -11.94
CA GLU A 26 21.09 1.29 -11.33
C GLU A 26 21.84 1.98 -10.19
N LYS A 27 22.06 3.29 -10.24
CA LYS A 27 23.00 3.95 -9.31
C LYS A 27 22.45 4.17 -7.88
N TYR A 28 21.13 4.24 -7.71
CA TYR A 28 20.50 4.59 -6.42
C TYR A 28 19.34 3.65 -6.05
N ARG A 29 19.35 2.43 -6.59
CA ARG A 29 18.21 1.51 -6.53
C ARG A 29 17.67 1.25 -5.13
N ALA A 30 18.54 1.07 -4.14
CA ALA A 30 18.10 0.82 -2.77
C ALA A 30 17.42 2.06 -2.14
N THR A 31 18.01 3.24 -2.30
CA THR A 31 17.43 4.51 -1.81
C THR A 31 16.12 4.84 -2.51
N GLU A 32 16.08 4.71 -3.83
CA GLU A 32 14.88 4.94 -4.64
C GLU A 32 13.77 3.95 -4.26
N SER A 33 14.09 2.67 -4.15
CA SER A 33 13.13 1.64 -3.71
C SER A 33 12.62 1.93 -2.31
N TYR A 34 13.49 2.33 -1.38
CA TYR A 34 13.09 2.70 -0.03
C TYR A 34 12.13 3.90 -0.02
N ALA A 35 12.42 4.96 -0.77
CA ALA A 35 11.58 6.15 -0.83
C ALA A 35 10.19 5.83 -1.40
N LEU A 36 10.13 5.06 -2.49
CA LEU A 36 8.87 4.66 -3.12
C LEU A 36 8.08 3.69 -2.24
N PHE A 37 8.74 2.66 -1.71
CA PHE A 37 8.13 1.69 -0.79
C PHE A 37 7.56 2.37 0.46
N SER A 38 8.34 3.23 1.13
CA SER A 38 7.87 3.94 2.32
C SER A 38 6.70 4.88 2.02
N THR A 39 6.70 5.54 0.86
CA THR A 39 5.58 6.39 0.41
C THR A 39 4.31 5.56 0.21
N ILE A 40 4.40 4.41 -0.48
CA ILE A 40 3.26 3.49 -0.68
C ILE A 40 2.74 3.00 0.66
N VAL A 41 3.62 2.50 1.54
CA VAL A 41 3.23 2.00 2.86
C VAL A 41 2.55 3.08 3.69
N CYS A 42 3.12 4.29 3.75
CA CYS A 42 2.54 5.41 4.47
C CYS A 42 1.14 5.76 3.93
N TRP A 43 0.97 5.83 2.62
CA TRP A 43 -0.30 6.17 2.00
C TRP A 43 -1.36 5.09 2.26
N VAL A 44 -1.08 3.85 1.86
CA VAL A 44 -2.03 2.75 1.94
C VAL A 44 -2.42 2.48 3.38
N MET A 45 -1.44 2.43 4.30
CA MET A 45 -1.73 2.13 5.70
C MET A 45 -2.36 3.30 6.45
N GLN A 46 -2.21 4.54 5.99
CA GLN A 46 -2.98 5.66 6.52
C GLN A 46 -4.45 5.54 6.12
N ARG A 47 -4.74 5.17 4.86
CA ARG A 47 -6.12 4.95 4.38
C ARG A 47 -6.77 3.74 5.04
N ALA A 48 -6.06 2.61 5.09
CA ALA A 48 -6.57 1.35 5.62
C ALA A 48 -6.88 1.36 7.14
N ARG A 49 -6.29 2.31 7.90
CA ARG A 49 -6.52 2.46 9.35
C ARG A 49 -7.56 3.52 9.71
N THR A 50 -8.03 4.32 8.76
CA THR A 50 -8.93 5.45 9.05
C THR A 50 -10.20 4.93 9.73
N THR A 51 -10.53 5.50 10.89
CA THR A 51 -11.76 5.17 11.63
C THR A 51 -12.96 5.80 10.92
N THR A 52 -14.08 5.09 10.88
CA THR A 52 -15.34 5.51 10.23
C THR A 52 -16.08 6.56 11.07
N ASN A 53 -15.41 7.64 11.45
CA ASN A 53 -16.07 8.76 12.13
C ASN A 53 -16.94 9.60 11.16
N GLY A 54 -16.96 9.24 9.87
CA GLY A 54 -17.85 9.82 8.86
C GLY A 54 -18.39 8.76 7.89
N ASN A 55 -19.56 9.04 7.32
CA ASN A 55 -20.26 8.21 6.32
C ASN A 55 -19.56 8.16 4.94
N ASN A 56 -18.29 8.57 4.83
CA ASN A 56 -17.61 8.66 3.55
C ASN A 56 -17.40 7.25 2.94
N PRO A 57 -18.02 6.93 1.79
CA PRO A 57 -17.87 5.63 1.14
C PRO A 57 -16.41 5.26 0.83
N ALA A 58 -15.57 6.24 0.50
CA ALA A 58 -14.15 6.01 0.23
C ALA A 58 -13.38 5.50 1.46
N ASP A 59 -13.77 5.92 2.67
CA ASP A 59 -13.13 5.45 3.91
C ASP A 59 -13.57 4.03 4.25
N ARG A 60 -14.83 3.67 3.94
CA ARG A 60 -15.30 2.27 4.04
C ARG A 60 -14.52 1.37 3.09
N GLN A 61 -14.32 1.81 1.84
CA GLN A 61 -13.58 1.01 0.87
C GLN A 61 -12.12 0.82 1.25
N ALA A 62 -11.45 1.86 1.74
CA ALA A 62 -10.08 1.75 2.22
C ALA A 62 -9.94 0.74 3.38
N ARG A 63 -10.99 0.55 4.18
CA ARG A 63 -11.00 -0.45 5.26
C ARG A 63 -10.97 -1.89 4.76
N GLU A 64 -11.56 -2.18 3.59
CA GLU A 64 -11.50 -3.51 2.99
C GLU A 64 -10.05 -3.94 2.70
N VAL A 65 -9.18 -2.98 2.36
CA VAL A 65 -7.73 -3.23 2.26
C VAL A 65 -7.17 -3.69 3.60
N GLY A 66 -7.56 -3.04 4.70
CA GLY A 66 -7.15 -3.42 6.05
C GLY A 66 -7.60 -4.83 6.42
N ILE A 67 -8.85 -5.18 6.12
CA ILE A 67 -9.43 -6.50 6.36
C ILE A 67 -8.68 -7.58 5.54
N ALA A 68 -8.44 -7.32 4.25
CA ALA A 68 -7.68 -8.23 3.39
C ALA A 68 -6.27 -8.50 3.93
N LEU A 69 -5.58 -7.46 4.41
CA LEU A 69 -4.25 -7.58 5.00
C LEU A 69 -4.25 -8.29 6.37
N GLN A 70 -5.32 -8.17 7.16
CA GLN A 70 -5.47 -8.91 8.42
C GLN A 70 -5.70 -10.41 8.17
N GLY A 71 -6.36 -10.76 7.06
CA GLY A 71 -6.61 -12.14 6.66
C GLY A 71 -5.39 -12.90 6.12
N SER A 72 -4.25 -12.23 5.93
CA SER A 72 -3.04 -12.82 5.34
C SER A 72 -1.85 -12.75 6.31
N ARG A 73 -1.07 -13.84 6.41
CA ARG A 73 0.19 -13.87 7.18
C ARG A 73 1.30 -13.28 6.32
N ILE A 74 2.21 -12.50 6.93
CA ILE A 74 3.35 -11.92 6.20
C ILE A 74 4.39 -12.98 5.76
N SER A 75 4.34 -14.18 6.32
CA SER A 75 5.14 -15.33 5.86
C SER A 75 4.57 -16.00 4.61
N ALA A 76 3.28 -15.85 4.34
CA ALA A 76 2.63 -16.45 3.19
C ALA A 76 2.96 -15.69 1.90
N GLU A 77 2.83 -16.35 0.76
CA GLU A 77 2.84 -15.68 -0.54
C GLU A 77 1.71 -14.64 -0.63
N PRO A 78 1.94 -13.47 -1.27
CA PRO A 78 3.15 -13.07 -1.98
C PRO A 78 4.19 -12.33 -1.11
N TRP A 79 4.01 -12.30 0.22
CA TRP A 79 4.79 -11.47 1.15
C TRP A 79 6.11 -12.11 1.61
N SER A 80 6.10 -13.42 1.85
CA SER A 80 7.30 -14.26 2.05
C SER A 80 8.34 -13.71 3.05
N ILE A 81 7.91 -12.99 4.10
CA ILE A 81 8.77 -12.50 5.19
C ILE A 81 8.76 -13.50 6.35
N ASN A 82 9.82 -14.31 6.43
CA ASN A 82 9.93 -15.38 7.44
C ASN A 82 10.54 -14.93 8.77
N THR A 83 11.00 -13.68 8.89
CA THR A 83 11.59 -13.15 10.13
C THR A 83 10.55 -12.93 11.24
N VAL A 84 9.29 -12.74 10.86
CA VAL A 84 8.16 -12.51 11.77
C VAL A 84 6.95 -13.34 11.31
N PRO A 85 7.05 -14.68 11.29
CA PRO A 85 6.16 -15.52 10.50
C PRO A 85 4.71 -15.54 11.01
N GLU A 86 4.52 -15.27 12.29
CA GLU A 86 3.22 -15.19 12.95
C GLU A 86 2.54 -13.83 12.77
N MET A 87 3.17 -12.84 12.15
CA MET A 87 2.56 -11.52 11.99
C MET A 87 1.57 -11.52 10.82
N THR A 88 0.45 -10.79 10.96
CA THR A 88 -0.40 -10.49 9.80
C THR A 88 0.32 -9.50 8.87
N ALA A 89 -0.06 -9.47 7.59
CA ALA A 89 0.46 -8.46 6.68
C ALA A 89 0.08 -7.04 7.16
N PHE A 90 -1.11 -6.89 7.73
CA PHE A 90 -1.55 -5.63 8.33
C PHE A 90 -0.60 -5.16 9.44
N ASP A 91 -0.37 -5.98 10.46
CA ASP A 91 0.48 -5.60 11.60
C ASP A 91 1.92 -5.29 11.17
N PHE A 92 2.43 -6.07 10.20
CA PHE A 92 3.73 -5.82 9.60
C PHE A 92 3.79 -4.43 8.95
N PHE A 93 2.89 -4.12 8.04
CA PHE A 93 2.90 -2.84 7.33
C PHE A 93 2.57 -1.65 8.25
N ILE A 94 1.75 -1.84 9.28
CA ILE A 94 1.55 -0.83 10.34
C ILE A 94 2.86 -0.54 11.06
N SER A 95 3.61 -1.58 11.45
CA SER A 95 4.89 -1.41 12.14
C SER A 95 5.92 -0.73 11.24
N VAL A 96 6.00 -1.13 9.96
CA VAL A 96 6.88 -0.48 8.98
C VAL A 96 6.50 0.99 8.81
N ARG A 97 5.21 1.31 8.62
CA ARG A 97 4.72 2.69 8.54
C ARG A 97 5.20 3.48 9.75
N ASN A 98 4.99 2.95 10.96
CA ASN A 98 5.33 3.68 12.18
C ASN A 98 6.83 3.94 12.25
N ALA A 99 7.66 2.96 11.89
CA ALA A 99 9.11 3.12 11.87
C ALA A 99 9.58 4.19 10.85
N VAL A 100 9.01 4.23 9.65
CA VAL A 100 9.43 5.19 8.61
C VAL A 100 8.83 6.58 8.80
N ALA A 101 7.60 6.69 9.31
CA ALA A 101 6.91 7.97 9.51
C ALA A 101 7.38 8.74 10.75
N HIS A 102 7.90 8.02 11.75
CA HIS A 102 8.56 8.62 12.93
C HIS A 102 10.08 8.62 12.79
N GLY A 103 10.58 8.42 11.56
CA GLY A 103 11.96 8.12 11.24
C GLY A 103 12.95 9.18 11.72
N ASP A 104 13.44 8.99 12.95
CA ASP A 104 14.75 9.49 13.33
C ASP A 104 15.82 8.46 12.90
N GLY A 105 17.08 8.91 12.83
CA GLY A 105 18.20 8.04 12.45
C GLY A 105 18.48 6.88 13.42
N ARG A 106 17.68 6.71 14.48
CA ARG A 106 17.78 5.62 15.45
C ARG A 106 16.85 4.46 15.10
N GLN A 107 15.80 4.70 14.32
CA GLN A 107 14.83 3.66 13.97
C GLN A 107 15.21 2.92 12.69
N ILE A 108 15.59 3.60 11.62
CA ILE A 108 15.95 2.97 10.34
C ILE A 108 17.47 2.99 10.15
N SER A 109 18.06 1.86 9.78
CA SER A 109 19.50 1.76 9.51
C SER A 109 19.80 1.33 8.07
N PRO A 110 20.88 1.82 7.45
CA PRO A 110 21.30 1.36 6.12
C PRO A 110 21.74 -0.12 6.16
N LEU A 111 21.36 -0.89 5.15
CA LEU A 111 21.87 -2.23 4.91
C LEU A 111 22.96 -2.17 3.84
N ASN A 112 24.21 -2.22 4.27
CA ASN A 112 25.36 -2.18 3.37
C ASN A 112 25.99 -3.57 3.21
N GLU A 113 26.30 -3.94 1.98
CA GLU A 113 27.10 -5.11 1.62
C GLU A 113 28.23 -4.67 0.70
N ASN A 114 29.47 -5.05 1.00
CA ASN A 114 30.66 -4.64 0.25
C ASN A 114 30.75 -3.11 0.01
N ASN A 115 30.41 -2.30 1.03
CA ASN A 115 30.33 -0.83 0.95
C ASN A 115 29.27 -0.27 -0.02
N ILE A 116 28.28 -1.08 -0.40
CA ILE A 116 27.17 -0.69 -1.27
C ILE A 116 25.86 -0.81 -0.49
N LEU A 117 25.00 0.21 -0.59
CA LEU A 117 23.67 0.17 -0.01
C LEU A 117 22.76 -0.78 -0.82
N VAL A 118 22.31 -1.87 -0.18
CA VAL A 118 21.46 -2.90 -0.80
C VAL A 118 20.04 -2.94 -0.24
N GLY A 119 19.78 -2.20 0.84
CA GLY A 119 18.47 -2.18 1.49
C GLY A 119 18.48 -1.43 2.82
N GLN A 120 17.50 -1.74 3.66
CA GLN A 120 17.26 -1.08 4.94
C GLN A 120 16.99 -2.11 6.03
N ILE A 121 17.41 -1.79 7.24
CA ILE A 121 17.03 -2.52 8.44
C ILE A 121 15.91 -1.73 9.10
N ILE A 122 14.72 -2.34 9.21
CA ILE A 122 13.52 -1.72 9.74
C ILE A 122 13.07 -2.49 11.01
N PRO A 123 12.80 -1.78 12.13
CA PRO A 123 12.25 -2.39 13.32
C PRO A 123 10.77 -2.69 13.10
N VAL A 124 10.42 -3.96 13.21
CA VAL A 124 9.06 -4.47 13.13
C VAL A 124 8.73 -5.12 14.46
N SER A 125 7.89 -4.45 15.27
CA SER A 125 7.55 -4.90 16.63
C SER A 125 8.78 -5.25 17.49
N GLY A 126 9.85 -4.43 17.40
CA GLY A 126 11.11 -4.64 18.12
C GLY A 126 12.10 -5.60 17.46
N ILE A 127 11.68 -6.33 16.42
CA ILE A 127 12.54 -7.24 15.64
C ILE A 127 13.15 -6.49 14.46
N LYS A 128 14.46 -6.60 14.27
CA LYS A 128 15.16 -5.97 13.14
C LYS A 128 14.97 -6.82 11.88
N VAL A 129 14.12 -6.35 10.96
CA VAL A 129 13.89 -6.98 9.66
C VAL A 129 14.81 -6.35 8.63
N ARG A 130 15.56 -7.17 7.89
CA ARG A 130 16.38 -6.74 6.75
C ARG A 130 15.49 -6.77 5.52
N LEU A 131 15.26 -5.62 4.90
CA LEU A 131 14.55 -5.51 3.63
C LEU A 131 15.55 -5.14 2.55
N TYR A 132 15.81 -6.07 1.65
CA TYR A 132 16.58 -5.80 0.45
C TYR A 132 15.72 -5.00 -0.53
N ARG A 133 16.37 -4.44 -1.55
CA ARG A 133 15.68 -3.82 -2.69
C ARG A 133 14.56 -4.71 -3.25
N ALA A 134 14.83 -6.00 -3.46
CA ALA A 134 13.86 -6.94 -4.00
C ALA A 134 12.64 -7.12 -3.09
N ASP A 135 12.83 -7.12 -1.76
CA ASP A 135 11.74 -7.20 -0.81
C ASP A 135 10.88 -5.93 -0.86
N MET A 136 11.51 -4.76 -0.83
CA MET A 136 10.78 -3.49 -0.90
C MET A 136 9.98 -3.37 -2.20
N GLN A 137 10.55 -3.80 -3.32
CA GLN A 137 9.86 -3.84 -4.61
C GLN A 137 8.66 -4.76 -4.56
N ARG A 138 8.85 -6.03 -4.16
CA ARG A 138 7.78 -7.03 -4.09
C ARG A 138 6.67 -6.60 -3.12
N LEU A 139 7.03 -6.27 -1.88
CA LEU A 139 6.08 -5.85 -0.86
C LEU A 139 5.32 -4.58 -1.25
N GLY A 140 6.02 -3.58 -1.79
CA GLY A 140 5.40 -2.32 -2.21
C GLY A 140 4.46 -2.50 -3.40
N SER A 141 4.85 -3.28 -4.41
CA SER A 141 4.01 -3.58 -5.57
C SER A 141 2.76 -4.38 -5.19
N GLU A 142 2.88 -5.39 -4.33
CA GLU A 142 1.72 -6.18 -3.89
C GLU A 142 0.78 -5.37 -3.01
N LEU A 143 1.30 -4.57 -2.08
CA LEU A 143 0.48 -3.68 -1.26
C LEU A 143 -0.27 -2.65 -2.11
N ALA A 144 0.42 -2.04 -3.09
CA ALA A 144 -0.18 -1.11 -4.03
C ALA A 144 -1.26 -1.77 -4.88
N LYS A 145 -1.02 -3.00 -5.35
CA LYS A 145 -1.99 -3.76 -6.14
C LYS A 145 -3.29 -3.99 -5.37
N ILE A 146 -3.22 -4.51 -4.14
CA ILE A 146 -4.41 -4.71 -3.30
C ILE A 146 -5.17 -3.39 -3.14
N PHE A 147 -4.46 -2.32 -2.78
CA PHE A 147 -5.09 -1.01 -2.63
C PHE A 147 -5.78 -0.53 -3.91
N CYS A 148 -5.09 -0.60 -5.06
CA CYS A 148 -5.62 -0.09 -6.32
C CYS A 148 -6.80 -0.92 -6.82
N ASP A 149 -6.71 -2.25 -6.77
CA ASP A 149 -7.77 -3.15 -7.21
C ASP A 149 -9.03 -2.96 -6.36
N THR A 150 -8.86 -2.82 -5.03
CA THR A 150 -9.96 -2.56 -4.10
C THR A 150 -10.63 -1.21 -4.38
N MET A 151 -9.87 -0.15 -4.61
CA MET A 151 -10.42 1.18 -4.86
C MET A 151 -11.09 1.29 -6.25
N GLU A 152 -10.49 0.70 -7.29
CA GLU A 152 -11.03 0.71 -8.64
C GLU A 152 -12.34 -0.08 -8.74
N ALA A 153 -12.43 -1.23 -8.06
CA ALA A 153 -13.64 -2.04 -8.02
C ALA A 153 -14.85 -1.25 -7.46
N HIS A 154 -14.63 -0.48 -6.40
CA HIS A 154 -15.65 0.36 -5.79
C HIS A 154 -16.12 1.49 -6.71
N GLU A 155 -15.17 2.15 -7.39
CA GLU A 155 -15.52 3.21 -8.33
C GLU A 155 -16.35 2.66 -9.50
N ARG A 156 -15.98 1.47 -9.99
CA ARG A 156 -16.73 0.79 -11.05
C ARG A 156 -18.15 0.44 -10.60
N GLU A 157 -18.30 -0.10 -9.40
CA GLU A 157 -19.62 -0.39 -8.83
C GLU A 157 -20.48 0.87 -8.67
N GLY A 158 -19.90 1.96 -8.16
CA GLY A 158 -20.60 3.24 -8.02
C GLY A 158 -21.12 3.78 -9.36
N ARG A 159 -20.32 3.69 -10.43
CA ARG A 159 -20.74 4.09 -11.79
C ARG A 159 -21.91 3.23 -12.30
N LEU A 160 -21.84 1.92 -12.14
CA LEU A 160 -22.92 1.01 -12.55
C LEU A 160 -24.22 1.27 -11.78
N GLN A 161 -24.14 1.56 -10.47
CA GLN A 161 -25.30 1.93 -9.66
C GLN A 161 -25.92 3.26 -10.12
N GLU A 162 -25.10 4.24 -10.50
CA GLU A 162 -25.58 5.52 -11.03
C GLU A 162 -26.26 5.36 -12.40
N GLU A 163 -25.69 4.54 -13.28
CA GLU A 163 -26.29 4.21 -14.58
C GLU A 163 -27.61 3.45 -14.42
N ALA A 164 -27.69 2.48 -13.52
CA ALA A 164 -28.92 1.73 -13.24
C ALA A 164 -30.05 2.65 -12.73
N ARG A 165 -29.74 3.65 -11.90
CA ARG A 165 -30.71 4.66 -11.44
C ARG A 165 -31.25 5.52 -12.58
N LYS A 166 -30.45 5.78 -13.62
CA LYS A 166 -30.89 6.56 -14.80
C LYS A 166 -31.80 5.75 -15.73
N ILE A 167 -31.76 4.41 -15.64
CA ILE A 167 -32.53 3.49 -16.49
C ILE A 167 -33.87 3.08 -15.83
N GLN A 168 -34.06 3.30 -14.52
CA GLN A 168 -35.36 3.05 -13.89
C GLN A 168 -36.44 3.95 -14.54
N PRO A 169 -37.46 3.37 -15.20
CA PRO A 169 -38.53 4.15 -15.80
C PRO A 169 -39.37 4.81 -14.71
N ILE A 170 -39.96 5.96 -15.05
CA ILE A 170 -41.04 6.60 -14.31
C ILE A 170 -42.27 5.68 -14.41
N GLU A 171 -42.30 4.60 -13.64
CA GLU A 171 -43.49 3.80 -13.40
C GLU A 171 -43.94 4.09 -11.96
N ASP A 172 -44.51 5.27 -11.76
CA ASP A 172 -45.36 5.63 -10.60
C ASP A 172 -46.11 6.95 -10.90
N ALA A 173 -46.63 7.08 -12.12
CA ALA A 173 -47.54 8.16 -12.51
C ALA A 173 -48.73 7.58 -13.29
N ALA A 174 -49.55 6.78 -12.62
CA ALA A 174 -50.91 6.44 -13.04
C ALA A 174 -51.80 6.26 -11.81
#